data_AF-A0A151EKM2-F1
#
_entry.id   AF-A0A151EKM2-F1
#
_cell.length_a   1.000
_cell.length_b   1.000
_cell.length_c   1.000
_cell.angle_alpha   90.00
_cell.angle_beta   90.00
_cell.angle_gamma   90.00
#
_symmetry.space_group_name_H-M   'P 1'
#
loop_
_entity.id
_entity.type
_entity.pdbx_description
1 polymer ?
#
loop_
_entity_poly.entity_id
_entity_poly.type
_entity_poly.pdbx_seq_one_letter_code
_entity_poly.pdbx_strand_id
1 'polypeptide(L)' 'MITTYECEGCHTVVYYEGKKLPYCPVCRGRMHEKDAKMPKEAKKIQCPGCDCEFYMTREPFKCPFCDHSFSLGTYW' A
#
# COMPACT_ATOMS: atom_id res chain seq x y z
N MET A 1 -6.92 9.25 10.54
CA MET A 1 -5.47 9.34 10.84
C MET A 1 -4.80 8.37 9.90
N ILE A 2 -3.93 8.87 9.03
CA ILE A 2 -3.20 8.02 8.08
C ILE A 2 -2.03 7.40 8.81
N THR A 3 -1.99 6.09 8.81
CA THR A 3 -0.92 5.30 9.41
C THR A 3 0.05 4.85 8.33
N THR A 4 1.35 4.92 8.63
CA THR A 4 2.39 4.48 7.72
C THR A 4 2.83 3.07 8.07
N TYR A 5 2.89 2.20 7.07
CA TYR A 5 3.36 0.84 7.20
C TYR A 5 4.59 0.64 6.32
N GLU A 6 5.67 0.11 6.87
CA GLU A 6 6.89 -0.24 6.14
C GLU A 6 7.12 -1.74 6.21
N CYS A 7 7.49 -2.36 5.10
CA CYS A 7 7.89 -3.76 5.10
C CYS A 7 9.39 -3.92 5.39
N GLU A 8 9.73 -4.83 6.30
CA GLU A 8 11.13 -5.10 6.67
C GLU A 8 11.95 -5.74 5.55
N GLY A 9 11.34 -6.52 4.66
CA GLY A 9 12.07 -7.22 3.60
C GLY A 9 12.31 -6.38 2.34
N CYS A 10 11.27 -5.70 1.88
CA CYS A 10 11.26 -4.94 0.62
C CYS A 10 11.46 -3.42 0.83
N HIS A 11 11.48 -2.94 2.09
CA HIS A 11 11.43 -1.51 2.48
C HIS A 11 10.33 -0.70 1.79
N THR A 12 9.30 -1.37 1.28
CA THR A 12 8.16 -0.71 0.64
C THR A 12 7.28 -0.09 1.70
N VAL A 13 6.83 1.14 1.42
CA VAL A 13 5.99 1.93 2.33
C VAL A 13 4.57 2.02 1.76
N VAL A 14 3.59 1.78 2.62
CA VAL A 14 2.15 1.91 2.32
C VAL A 14 1.54 2.81 3.38
N TYR A 15 0.77 3.80 2.94
CA TYR A 15 0.02 4.67 3.83
C TYR A 15 -1.45 4.28 3.76
N TYR A 16 -2.07 4.06 4.91
CA TYR A 16 -3.44 3.58 4.96
C TYR A 16 -4.22 4.26 6.08
N GLU A 17 -5.46 4.63 5.79
CA GLU A 17 -6.38 5.13 6.80
C GLU A 17 -7.30 3.98 7.24
N GLY A 18 -6.85 3.24 8.26
CA GLY A 18 -7.64 2.16 8.84
C GLY A 18 -6.89 1.41 9.92
N LYS A 19 -7.51 0.35 10.44
CA LYS A 19 -6.97 -0.47 11.55
C LYS A 19 -6.42 -1.83 11.08
N LYS A 20 -6.51 -2.12 9.79
CA LYS A 20 -6.08 -3.40 9.21
C LYS A 20 -4.61 -3.34 8.85
N LEU A 21 -3.83 -4.32 9.32
CA LEU A 21 -2.43 -4.48 8.95
C LEU A 21 -2.32 -4.88 7.47
N PRO A 22 -1.65 -4.08 6.63
CA PRO A 22 -1.39 -4.44 5.24
C PRO A 22 -0.24 -5.45 5.10
N TYR A 23 -0.21 -6.16 3.98
CA TYR A 23 0.94 -6.95 3.51
C TYR A 23 1.75 -6.18 2.46
N CYS A 24 3.06 -6.43 2.32
CA CYS A 24 3.87 -5.75 1.31
C CYS A 24 3.25 -6.01 -0.08
N PRO A 25 2.87 -4.97 -0.82
CA PRO A 25 2.28 -5.11 -2.16
C PRO A 25 3.29 -5.63 -3.21
N VAL A 26 4.56 -5.78 -2.84
CA VAL A 26 5.65 -6.28 -3.69
C VAL A 26 6.02 -7.71 -3.31
N CYS A 27 6.47 -7.95 -2.07
CA CYS A 27 6.96 -9.26 -1.63
C CYS A 27 5.96 -10.07 -0.78
N ARG A 28 4.78 -9.52 -0.46
CA ARG A 28 3.79 -10.12 0.46
C ARG A 28 4.30 -10.39 1.87
N GLY A 29 5.46 -9.83 2.24
CA GLY A 29 5.97 -9.83 3.61
C GLY A 29 5.08 -9.05 4.58
N ARG A 30 5.30 -9.26 5.87
CA ARG A 30 4.62 -8.48 6.92
C ARG A 30 5.09 -7.03 6.88
N MET A 31 4.17 -6.12 7.18
CA MET A 31 4.47 -4.70 7.32
C MET A 31 4.32 -4.28 8.78
N HIS A 32 5.15 -3.33 9.18
CA HIS A 32 5.20 -2.78 10.52
C HIS A 32 4.77 -1.32 10.48
N GLU A 33 3.98 -0.93 11.47
CA GLU A 33 3.59 0.45 11.66
C GLU A 33 4.81 1.30 12.00
N LYS A 34 4.93 2.46 11.34
CA LYS A 34 5.92 3.47 11.62
C LYS A 34 5.24 4.82 11.78
N ASP A 35 5.76 5.61 12.71
CA ASP A 35 5.38 7.02 12.85
C ASP A 35 6.15 7.83 11.79
N ALA A 36 5.57 7.90 10.60
CA ALA A 36 6.11 8.64 9.47
C ALA A 36 5.00 9.44 8.80
N LYS A 37 5.35 10.63 8.31
CA LYS A 37 4.40 11.48 7.58
C LYS A 37 4.29 11.03 6.13
N MET A 38 3.07 11.04 5.61
CA MET A 38 2.81 10.79 4.19
C MET A 38 3.46 11.88 3.32
N PRO A 39 4.36 11.53 2.38
CA PRO A 39 4.94 12.49 1.46
C PRO A 39 3.88 12.98 0.47
N LYS A 40 4.06 14.20 -0.04
CA LYS A 40 3.13 14.80 -1.03
C LYS A 40 3.08 14.03 -2.35
N GLU A 41 4.10 13.23 -2.64
CA GLU A 41 4.20 12.40 -3.83
C GLU A 41 3.40 11.09 -3.74
N ALA A 42 2.87 10.76 -2.56
CA ALA A 42 2.05 9.56 -2.40
C ALA A 42 0.73 9.72 -3.18
N LYS A 43 0.49 8.79 -4.10
CA LYS A 43 -0.75 8.73 -4.89
C LYS A 43 -1.76 7.85 -4.18
N LYS A 44 -3.02 8.30 -4.18
CA LYS A 44 -4.16 7.50 -3.73
C LYS A 44 -4.44 6.41 -4.76
N ILE A 45 -4.57 5.18 -4.28
CA ILE A 45 -4.86 3.99 -5.08
C ILE A 45 -6.05 3.29 -4.43
N GLN A 46 -7.09 3.04 -5.21
CA GLN A 46 -8.24 2.23 -4.80
C GLN A 46 -8.11 0.86 -5.45
N CYS A 47 -8.19 -0.19 -4.63
CA CYS A 47 -8.20 -1.56 -5.15
C CYS A 47 -9.60 -1.91 -5.70
N PRO A 48 -9.74 -2.31 -6.97
CA PRO A 48 -11.04 -2.71 -7.53
C PRO A 48 -11.53 -4.07 -7.02
N GLY A 49 -10.68 -4.87 -6.38
CA GLY A 49 -11.04 -6.19 -5.86
C GLY A 49 -11.61 -6.20 -4.45
N CYS A 50 -11.30 -5.19 -3.63
CA CYS A 50 -11.76 -5.13 -2.24
C CYS A 50 -12.17 -3.72 -1.79
N ASP A 51 -12.27 -2.78 -2.74
CA ASP A 51 -12.61 -1.36 -2.55
C ASP A 51 -11.79 -0.64 -1.47
N CYS A 52 -10.63 -1.19 -1.10
CA CYS A 52 -9.75 -0.58 -0.11
C CYS A 52 -8.94 0.54 -0.76
N GLU A 53 -8.88 1.67 -0.07
CA GLU A 53 -8.13 2.85 -0.48
C GLU A 53 -6.86 2.96 0.34
N PHE A 54 -5.72 3.09 -0.33
CA PHE A 54 -4.41 3.25 0.29
C PHE A 54 -3.55 4.19 -0.55
N TYR A 55 -2.44 4.67 0.00
CA TYR A 55 -1.54 5.57 -0.70
C TYR A 55 -0.14 4.98 -0.76
N MET A 56 0.55 5.21 -1.88
CA MET A 56 1.93 4.80 -2.09
C MET A 56 2.68 5.81 -2.96
N THR A 57 3.98 5.91 -2.77
CA THR A 57 4.87 6.70 -3.64
C THR A 57 5.22 5.99 -4.94
N ARG A 58 5.09 4.66 -4.96
CA ARG A 58 5.33 3.80 -6.12
C ARG A 58 4.07 3.01 -6.45
N GLU A 59 3.91 2.64 -7.71
CA GLU A 59 2.79 1.80 -8.14
C GLU A 59 2.89 0.40 -7.50
N PRO A 60 1.83 -0.07 -6.82
CA PRO A 60 1.80 -1.41 -6.25
C PRO A 60 1.68 -2.45 -7.36
N PHE A 61 2.33 -3.60 -7.17
CA PHE A 61 2.10 -4.77 -8.01
C PHE A 61 0.87 -5.58 -7.54
N LYS A 62 0.65 -5.65 -6.22
CA LYS A 62 -0.50 -6.31 -5.59
C LYS A 62 -1.20 -5.42 -4.57
N CYS A 63 -2.45 -5.74 -4.26
CA CYS A 63 -3.17 -5.10 -3.17
C CYS A 63 -2.57 -5.49 -1.81
N PRO A 64 -2.38 -4.53 -0.88
CA PRO A 64 -1.93 -4.83 0.47
C PRO A 64 -2.95 -5.62 1.31
N PHE A 65 -4.22 -5.64 0.92
CA PHE A 65 -5.33 -6.18 1.72
C PHE A 65 -6.00 -7.42 1.15
N CYS A 66 -5.83 -7.68 -0.15
CA CYS A 66 -6.40 -8.84 -0.85
C CYS A 66 -5.36 -9.41 -1.84
N ASP A 67 -5.75 -10.38 -2.67
CA ASP A 67 -4.86 -11.01 -3.66
C ASP A 67 -4.97 -10.41 -5.07
N HIS A 68 -5.69 -9.30 -5.21
CA HIS A 68 -5.76 -8.56 -6.46
C HIS A 68 -4.37 -8.09 -6.89
N SER A 69 -4.04 -8.31 -8.17
CA SER A 69 -2.78 -7.87 -8.78
C SER A 69 -3.08 -6.73 -9.73
N PHE A 70 -2.42 -5.60 -9.52
CA PHE A 70 -2.55 -4.46 -10.41
C PHE A 70 -1.72 -4.74 -11.67
N SER A 71 -2.37 -4.80 -12.82
CA SER A 71 -1.66 -4.92 -14.09
C SER A 71 -0.89 -3.62 -14.35
N LEU A 72 0.44 -3.71 -14.40
CA LEU A 72 1.32 -2.63 -14.87
C LEU A 72 0.91 -2.26 -16.31
N GLY A 73 0.14 -1.17 -16.48
CA GLY A 73 -0.09 -0.61 -17.81
C GLY A 73 -1.46 0.00 -18.11
N THR A 74 -2.43 -0.02 -17.21
CA THR A 74 -3.70 0.69 -17.46
C THR A 74 -4.30 1.14 -16.14
N TYR A 75 -4.16 2.43 -15.81
CA TYR A 75 -5.28 3.32 -15.45
C TYR A 75 -4.74 4.76 -15.33
N TRP A 76 -4.96 5.47 -16.44
CA TRP A 76 -4.73 6.89 -16.76
C TRP A 76 -3.32 7.30 -17.17
#